data_AF-A0A8J6V120-F1
#
_entry.id   AF-A0A8J6V120-F1
#
_cell.length_a   1.000
_cell.length_b   1.000
_cell.length_c   1.000
_cell.angle_alpha   90.00
_cell.angle_beta   90.00
_cell.angle_gamma   90.00
#
_symmetry.space_group_name_H-M   'P 1'
#
loop_
_entity.id
_entity.type
_entity.pdbx_description
1 polymer ?
#
loop_
_entity_poly.entity_id
_entity_poly.type
_entity_poly.pdbx_seq_one_letter_code
_entity_poly.pdbx_strand_id
1 'polypeptide(L)' 'MIFLREVNSLSAKLVERIYHQSRHHQVRQRAHCIILANQGVKVEELTKVFQVSRKTIYNWFTRWESEGIVGLYNKPGQSC' A
#
# COMPACT_ATOMS: atom_id res chain seq x y z
N MET A 1 16.10 -7.24 1.78
CA MET A 1 15.17 -7.55 2.88
C MET A 1 14.70 -6.20 3.43
N ILE A 2 13.60 -5.64 2.90
CA ILE A 2 13.18 -4.28 3.27
C ILE A 2 12.27 -4.37 4.48
N PHE A 3 12.89 -4.24 5.65
CA PHE A 3 12.19 -3.88 6.86
C PHE A 3 11.50 -2.54 6.60
N LEU A 4 10.16 -2.51 6.68
CA LEU A 4 9.38 -1.29 6.91
C LEU A 4 9.84 -0.69 8.24
N ARG A 5 11.01 -0.02 8.23
CA ARG A 5 11.50 0.73 9.38
C ARG A 5 10.59 1.94 9.50
N GLU A 6 9.73 1.85 10.52
CA GLU A 6 8.89 2.92 11.02
C GLU A 6 8.06 3.61 9.95
N VAL A 7 6.90 3.02 9.62
CA VAL A 7 5.76 3.87 9.25
C VAL A 7 5.55 4.78 10.45
N ASN A 8 6.08 6.01 10.35
CA ASN A 8 5.89 7.06 11.33
C ASN A 8 4.41 7.07 11.74
N SER A 9 4.11 7.13 13.04
CA SER A 9 2.73 7.06 13.57
C SER A 9 1.74 8.00 12.87
N LEU A 10 2.23 9.11 12.32
CA LEU A 10 1.48 10.06 11.48
C LEU A 10 1.05 9.49 10.13
N SER A 11 1.94 8.74 9.47
CA SER A 11 1.67 8.11 8.18
C SER A 11 0.63 6.99 8.29
N ALA A 12 0.65 6.23 9.40
CA ALA A 12 -0.31 5.14 9.63
C ALA A 12 -1.76 5.65 9.71
N LYS A 13 -2.03 6.69 10.50
CA LYS A 13 -3.36 7.30 10.62
C LYS A 13 -3.86 7.87 9.28
N LEU A 14 -2.94 8.40 8.48
CA LEU A 14 -3.29 8.99 7.20
C LEU A 14 -3.65 7.93 6.15
N VAL A 15 -2.92 6.80 6.12
CA VAL A 15 -3.26 5.64 5.28
C VAL A 15 -4.58 5.01 5.69
N GLU A 16 -4.85 4.90 6.99
CA GLU A 16 -6.12 4.41 7.52
C GLU A 16 -7.29 5.31 7.07
N ARG A 17 -7.13 6.63 7.17
CA ARG A 17 -8.12 7.58 6.66
C ARG A 17 -8.36 7.41 5.15
N ILE A 18 -7.30 7.23 4.36
CA ILE A 18 -7.41 6.99 2.91
C ILE A 18 -8.13 5.68 2.62
N TYR A 19 -7.85 4.62 3.37
CA TYR A 19 -8.54 3.35 3.25
C TYR A 19 -10.06 3.50 3.45
N HIS A 20 -10.48 4.27 4.46
CA HIS A 20 -11.90 4.50 4.74
C HIS A 20 -12.59 5.51 3.81
N GLN A 21 -11.88 6.55 3.36
CA GLN A 21 -12.50 7.71 2.69
C GLN A 21 -12.25 7.76 1.18
N SER A 22 -11.26 7.04 0.64
CA SER A 22 -10.92 7.13 -0.78
C SER A 22 -12.02 6.53 -1.65
N ARG A 23 -12.44 7.27 -2.68
CA ARG A 23 -13.43 6.81 -3.67
C ARG A 23 -12.83 5.77 -4.63
N HIS A 24 -11.50 5.78 -4.81
CA HIS A 24 -10.80 4.89 -5.72
C HIS A 24 -10.51 3.52 -5.08
N HIS A 25 -11.12 2.46 -5.62
CA HIS A 25 -10.97 1.10 -5.09
C HIS A 25 -9.49 0.64 -5.03
N GLN A 26 -8.71 0.92 -6.07
CA GLN A 26 -7.30 0.54 -6.12
C GLN A 26 -6.47 1.25 -5.04
N VAL A 27 -6.80 2.51 -4.74
CA VAL A 27 -6.13 3.27 -3.67
C VAL A 27 -6.47 2.68 -2.31
N ARG A 28 -7.74 2.28 -2.08
CA ARG A 28 -8.14 1.58 -0.86
C ARG A 28 -7.41 0.25 -0.70
N GLN A 29 -7.33 -0.57 -1.75
CA GLN A 29 -6.61 -1.85 -1.69
C GLN A 29 -5.13 -1.65 -1.35
N ARG A 30 -4.45 -0.70 -2.01
CA ARG A 30 -3.04 -0.41 -1.75
C ARG A 30 -2.84 0.10 -0.32
N ALA A 31 -3.69 1.02 0.15
CA ALA A 31 -3.67 1.51 1.52
C ALA A 31 -3.84 0.36 2.52
N HIS A 32 -4.81 -0.53 2.30
CA HIS A 32 -5.03 -1.71 3.13
C HIS A 32 -3.81 -2.65 3.14
N CYS A 33 -3.17 -2.84 1.99
CA CYS A 33 -1.95 -3.64 1.90
C CYS A 33 -0.81 -3.07 2.73
N ILE A 34 -0.62 -1.74 2.74
CA ILE A 34 0.39 -1.08 3.58
C ILE A 34 0.07 -1.24 5.06
N ILE A 35 -1.20 -1.11 5.46
CA ILE A 35 -1.65 -1.30 6.85
C ILE A 35 -1.31 -2.72 7.32
N LEU A 36 -1.70 -3.75 6.56
CA LEU A 36 -1.43 -5.15 6.90
C LEU A 36 0.07 -5.46 6.93
N ALA A 37 0.84 -4.92 5.97
CA ALA A 37 2.29 -5.07 5.98
C ALA A 37 2.94 -4.45 7.24
N ASN A 38 2.44 -3.29 7.68
CA ASN A 38 2.90 -2.63 8.90
C ASN A 38 2.50 -3.40 10.18
N GLN A 39 1.43 -4.20 10.13
CA GLN A 39 1.04 -5.13 11.20
C GLN A 39 1.87 -6.42 11.21
N GLY A 40 2.84 -6.57 10.29
CA GLY A 40 3.71 -7.75 10.21
C GLY A 40 3.15 -8.88 9.34
N VAL A 41 2.09 -8.65 8.56
CA VAL A 41 1.57 -9.65 7.61
C VAL A 41 2.59 -9.89 6.51
N LYS A 42 2.90 -11.17 6.25
CA LYS A 42 3.89 -11.58 5.25
C LYS A 42 3.37 -11.33 3.83
N VAL A 43 4.28 -11.00 2.92
CA VAL A 43 3.98 -10.76 1.48
C VAL A 43 3.19 -11.92 0.86
N GLU A 44 3.49 -13.16 1.22
CA GLU A 44 2.80 -14.34 0.71
C GLU A 44 1.31 -14.35 1.08
N GLU A 45 0.97 -13.89 2.28
CA GLU A 45 -0.42 -13.79 2.71
C GLU A 45 -1.12 -12.61 2.03
N LEU A 46 -0.42 -11.48 1.90
CA LEU A 46 -0.92 -10.33 1.13
C LEU A 46 -1.25 -10.71 -0.32
N THR A 47 -0.42 -11.53 -0.97
CA THR A 47 -0.71 -11.98 -2.33
C THR A 47 -2.00 -12.80 -2.43
N LYS A 48 -2.35 -13.57 -1.40
CA LYS A 48 -3.62 -14.31 -1.35
C LYS A 48 -4.80 -13.38 -1.08
N VAL A 49 -4.66 -12.47 -0.10
CA VAL A 49 -5.71 -11.52 0.30
C VAL A 49 -6.10 -10.59 -0.85
N PHE A 50 -5.11 -10.06 -1.57
CA PHE A 50 -5.34 -9.11 -2.67
C PHE A 50 -5.40 -9.77 -4.05
N GLN A 51 -5.14 -11.08 -4.15
CA GLN A 51 -5.09 -11.82 -5.41
C GLN A 51 -4.17 -11.18 -6.46
N VAL A 52 -3.02 -10.66 -6.02
CA VAL A 52 -2.00 -10.04 -6.90
C VAL A 52 -0.66 -10.75 -6.78
N SER A 53 0.21 -10.55 -7.77
CA SER A 53 1.55 -11.12 -7.76
C SER A 53 2.43 -10.50 -6.66
N ARG A 54 3.44 -11.26 -6.18
CA ARG A 54 4.46 -10.73 -5.25
C ARG A 54 5.15 -9.48 -5.81
N LYS A 55 5.40 -9.45 -7.13
CA LYS A 55 5.98 -8.30 -7.84
C LYS A 55 5.10 -7.06 -7.70
N THR A 56 3.78 -7.22 -7.79
CA THR A 56 2.82 -6.14 -7.61
C THR A 56 2.87 -5.58 -6.19
N ILE A 57 2.91 -6.46 -5.18
CA ILE A 57 3.04 -6.05 -3.76
C ILE A 57 4.34 -5.26 -3.54
N TYR A 58 5.48 -5.78 -4.01
CA TYR A 58 6.76 -5.06 -3.90
C TYR A 58 6.72 -3.71 -4.61
N ASN A 59 6.11 -3.64 -5.79
CA ASN A 59 5.93 -2.36 -6.49
C ASN A 59 5.11 -1.36 -5.66
N TRP A 60 4.04 -1.80 -5.00
CA TRP A 60 3.28 -0.93 -4.09
C TRP A 60 4.14 -0.44 -2.92
N PHE A 61 4.96 -1.31 -2.33
CA PHE A 61 5.86 -0.95 -1.24
C PHE A 61 6.93 0.04 -1.69
N THR A 62 7.61 -0.22 -2.82
CA THR A 62 8.62 0.68 -3.37
C THR A 62 8.03 2.05 -3.70
N ARG A 63 6.81 2.10 -4.26
CA ARG A 63 6.14 3.38 -4.53
C ARG A 63 5.74 4.11 -3.26
N TRP A 64 5.27 3.39 -2.23
CA TRP A 64 4.97 3.96 -0.93
C TRP A 64 6.23 4.52 -0.24
N GLU A 65 7.34 3.79 -0.29
CA GLU A 65 8.61 4.22 0.32
C GLU A 65 9.20 5.46 -0.38
N SER A 66 9.06 5.54 -1.70
CA SER A 66 9.59 6.65 -2.50
C SER A 66 8.68 7.89 -2.52
N GLU A 67 7.36 7.70 -2.65
CA GLU A 67 6.39 8.78 -2.93
C GLU A 67 5.38 8.97 -1.78
N GLY A 68 5.43 8.15 -0.72
CA GLY A 68 4.44 8.16 0.36
C GLY A 68 3.01 7.91 -0.16
N ILE A 69 2.08 8.74 0.29
CA ILE A 69 0.65 8.66 -0.10
C ILE A 69 0.45 8.84 -1.59
N VAL A 70 1.24 9.69 -2.25
CA VAL A 70 1.14 9.90 -3.69
C VAL A 70 1.41 8.60 -4.44
N GLY A 71 2.28 7.75 -3.90
CA GLY A 71 2.60 6.43 -4.42
C GLY A 71 1.42 5.44 -4.43
N LEU A 72 0.37 5.69 -3.64
CA LEU A 72 -0.86 4.88 -3.65
C LEU A 72 -1.73 5.16 -4.88
N TYR A 73 -1.63 6.35 -5.47
CA TYR A 73 -2.41 6.74 -6.64
C TYR A 73 -1.76 6.24 -7.94
N ASN A 74 -2.55 6.12 -9.00
CA ASN A 74 -2.00 5.83 -10.32
C ASN A 74 -1.31 7.09 -10.86
N LYS A 75 -0.20 6.89 -11.58
CA LYS A 75 0.41 7.99 -12.32
C LYS A 75 -0.50 8.37 -13.49
N PRO A 76 -0.61 9.67 -13.83
CA PRO A 76 -1.36 10.09 -15.00
C PRO A 76 -0.85 9.34 -16.24
N GLY A 77 -1.75 8.71 -16.99
CA GLY A 77 -1.42 7.90 -18.17
C GLY A 77 -1.40 6.38 -17.97
N GLN A 78 -1.57 5.87 -16.75
CA GLN A 78 -1.96 4.46 -16.53
C GLN A 78 -3.48 4.39 -16.46
N SER A 79 -4.10 4.17 -17.62
CA SER A 79 -5.56 4.13 -17.79
C SER A 79 -6.21 3.04 -16.94
N CYS A 80 -7.41 3.37 -16.44
CA CYS A 80 -8.40 2.48 -15.85
C CYS A 80 -8.76 1.33 -16.80
#